data_AF-A0AA42NTL3-F1
#
_entry.id   AF-A0AA42NTL3-F1
#
_cell.length_a   1.000
_cell.length_b   1.000
_cell.length_c   1.000
_cell.angle_alpha   90.00
_cell.angle_beta   90.00
_cell.angle_gamma   90.00
#
_symmetry.space_group_name_H-M   'P 1'
#
loop_
_entity.id
_entity.type
_entity.pdbx_description
1 polymer ?
#
loop_
_entity_poly.entity_id
_entity_poly.type
_entity_poly.pdbx_seq_one_letter_code
_entity_poly.pdbx_strand_id
1 'polypeptide(L)' 'MLHNIDNEIRQTEQEIKHLGSCTTKGLTDEEIAQQDERFFLAIEKLKWLKDCRDNYPEVFLK' A
#
# COMPACT_ATOMS: atom_id res chain seq x y z
N MET A 1 15.77 10.57 -9.43
CA MET A 1 15.44 9.13 -9.53
C MET A 1 13.95 9.05 -9.78
N LEU A 2 13.54 8.75 -11.01
CA LEU A 2 12.15 8.38 -11.27
C LEU A 2 11.85 7.14 -10.43
N HIS A 3 11.08 7.31 -9.36
CA HIS A 3 10.44 6.18 -8.71
C HIS A 3 9.48 5.59 -9.73
N ASN A 4 9.88 4.46 -10.32
CA ASN A 4 9.04 3.72 -11.25
C ASN A 4 7.73 3.38 -10.53
N ILE A 5 6.60 3.90 -11.01
CA ILE A 5 5.29 3.70 -10.38
C ILE A 5 4.98 2.20 -10.21
N ASP A 6 5.47 1.35 -11.12
CA ASP A 6 5.34 -0.10 -10.99
C ASP A 6 6.14 -0.68 -9.82
N ASN A 7 7.29 -0.10 -9.47
CA ASN A 7 8.04 -0.49 -8.28
C ASN A 7 7.29 -0.09 -7.01
N GLU A 8 6.67 1.10 -6.98
CA GLU A 8 5.85 1.52 -5.85
C GLU A 8 4.61 0.65 -5.70
N ILE A 9 3.92 0.34 -6.81
CA ILE A 9 2.80 -0.61 -6.83
C ILE A 9 3.24 -1.95 -6.25
N ARG A 10 4.36 -2.51 -6.72
CA ARG A 10 4.88 -3.81 -6.25
C ARG A 10 5.22 -3.77 -4.76
N GLN A 11 5.82 -2.68 -4.28
CA GLN A 11 6.18 -2.54 -2.87
C GLN A 11 4.93 -2.43 -2.00
N THR A 12 3.94 -1.64 -2.41
CA THR A 12 2.67 -1.52 -1.69
C THR A 12 1.88 -2.84 -1.71
N GLU A 13 1.92 -3.61 -2.80
CA GLU A 13 1.33 -4.96 -2.83
C GLU A 13 2.02 -5.94 -1.86
N GLN A 14 3.34 -5.84 -1.69
CA GLN A 14 4.07 -6.62 -0.68
C GLN A 14 3.70 -6.20 0.74
N GLU A 15 3.56 -4.90 0.99
CA GLU A 15 3.15 -4.36 2.29
C GLU A 15 1.76 -4.83 2.67
N ILE A 16 0.78 -4.76 1.76
CA ILE A 16 -0.58 -5.26 1.98
C ILE A 16 -0.58 -6.76 2.31
N LYS A 17 0.20 -7.56 1.56
CA LYS A 17 0.33 -9.00 1.84
C LYS A 17 0.90 -9.27 3.22
N HIS A 18 1.93 -8.52 3.62
CA HIS A 18 2.53 -8.65 4.93
C HIS A 18 1.53 -8.30 6.03
N LEU A 19 0.93 -7.11 5.96
CA LEU A 19 -0.04 -6.63 6.95
C LEU A 19 -1.26 -7.56 7.06
N GLY A 20 -1.80 -8.02 5.93
CA GLY A 20 -2.94 -8.95 5.91
C GLY A 20 -2.61 -10.39 6.34
N SER A 21 -1.33 -10.74 6.47
CA SER A 21 -0.87 -12.05 6.96
C SER A 21 -0.32 -12.00 8.39
N CYS A 22 -0.23 -10.80 8.99
CA CYS A 22 0.23 -10.65 10.35
C CYS A 22 -0.75 -11.31 11.33
N THR A 23 -0.21 -11.97 12.34
CA THR A 23 -1.03 -12.51 13.43
C THR A 23 -1.42 -11.40 14.39
N THR A 24 -2.68 -11.40 14.81
CA THR A 24 -3.18 -10.53 15.89
C THR A 24 -3.06 -11.18 17.27
N LYS A 25 -2.60 -12.42 17.34
CA LYS A 25 -2.49 -13.17 18.60
C LYS A 25 -1.50 -12.47 19.54
N GLY A 26 -2.00 -12.06 20.71
CA GLY A 26 -1.20 -11.44 21.75
C GLY A 26 -1.06 -9.91 21.59
N LEU A 27 -1.71 -9.32 20.60
CA LEU A 27 -1.84 -7.88 20.47
C LEU A 27 -3.04 -7.38 21.29
N THR A 28 -2.95 -6.14 21.72
CA THR A 28 -4.07 -5.36 22.27
C THR A 28 -4.99 -4.89 21.14
N ASP A 29 -6.23 -4.54 21.50
CA ASP A 29 -7.19 -4.01 20.52
C ASP A 29 -6.67 -2.75 19.82
N GLU A 30 -5.88 -1.92 20.50
CA GLU A 30 -5.29 -0.71 19.92
C GLU A 30 -4.17 -1.02 18.93
N GLU A 31 -3.32 -2.01 19.21
CA GLU A 31 -2.33 -2.48 18.24
C GLU A 31 -2.97 -3.13 17.01
N ILE A 32 -4.10 -3.85 17.20
CA ILE A 32 -4.89 -4.39 16.09
C ILE A 32 -5.47 -3.25 15.25
N ALA A 33 -6.07 -2.23 15.90
CA ALA A 33 -6.62 -1.07 15.20
C ALA A 33 -5.56 -0.31 14.39
N GLN A 34 -4.33 -0.17 14.93
CA GLN A 34 -3.21 0.43 14.20
C GLN A 34 -2.77 -0.43 13.00
N GLN A 35 -2.80 -1.76 13.13
CA GLN A 35 -2.53 -2.65 11.99
C GLN A 35 -3.60 -2.51 10.90
N ASP A 36 -4.88 -2.46 11.29
CA ASP A 36 -5.99 -2.28 10.37
C ASP A 36 -5.90 -0.92 9.66
N GLU A 37 -5.63 0.17 10.38
CA GLU A 37 -5.44 1.51 9.80
C GLU A 37 -4.32 1.49 8.74
N ARG A 38 -3.16 0.90 9.06
CA ARG A 38 -2.05 0.77 8.12
C ARG A 38 -2.43 -0.08 6.89
N PHE A 39 -3.20 -1.15 7.09
CA PHE A 39 -3.67 -1.98 6.00
C PHE A 39 -4.60 -1.20 5.06
N PHE A 40 -5.55 -0.45 5.60
CA PHE A 40 -6.46 0.38 4.81
C PHE A 40 -5.74 1.50 4.06
N LEU A 41 -4.80 2.19 4.70
CA LEU A 41 -4.00 3.23 4.04
C LEU A 41 -3.16 2.65 2.89
N ALA A 42 -2.60 1.44 3.04
CA ALA A 42 -1.87 0.77 1.98
C ALA A 42 -2.78 0.39 0.80
N ILE A 43 -4.01 -0.06 1.06
CA ILE A 43 -5.03 -0.33 0.04
C ILE A 43 -5.38 0.95 -0.74
N GLU A 44 -5.62 2.06 -0.04
CA GLU A 44 -5.92 3.36 -0.67
C GLU A 44 -4.76 3.85 -1.54
N LYS A 45 -3.53 3.74 -1.03
CA LYS A 45 -2.32 4.06 -1.79
C LYS A 45 -2.22 3.20 -3.06
N LEU A 46 -2.45 1.90 -2.97
CA LEU A 46 -2.38 1.01 -4.13
C LEU A 46 -3.43 1.39 -5.18
N LYS A 47 -4.65 1.72 -4.76
CA LYS A 47 -5.72 2.17 -5.67
C LYS A 47 -5.30 3.44 -6.40
N TRP A 48 -4.77 4.42 -5.67
CA TRP A 48 -4.29 5.67 -6.25
C TRP A 48 -3.13 5.46 -7.22
N LEU A 49 -2.13 4.63 -6.87
CA LEU A 49 -1.01 4.32 -7.74
C LEU A 49 -1.45 3.65 -9.05
N LYS A 50 -2.39 2.69 -8.98
CA LYS A 50 -2.95 2.04 -10.18
C LYS A 50 -3.73 3.03 -11.04
N ASP A 51 -4.54 3.87 -10.41
CA ASP A 51 -5.28 4.93 -11.11
C ASP A 51 -4.33 5.94 -11.80
N CYS A 52 -3.27 6.38 -11.12
CA CYS A 52 -2.25 7.24 -11.69
C CYS A 52 -1.53 6.59 -12.87
N ARG A 53 -1.15 5.31 -12.76
CA ARG A 53 -0.50 4.59 -13.86
C ARG A 53 -1.40 4.50 -15.09
N ASP A 54 -2.69 4.22 -14.87
CA ASP A 54 -3.63 3.94 -15.96
C ASP A 54 -4.22 5.22 -16.59
N ASN A 55 -4.42 6.29 -15.79
CA ASN A 55 -5.11 7.52 -16.21
C ASN A 55 -4.20 8.76 -16.34
N TYR A 56 -3.01 8.77 -15.72
CA TYR A 56 -2.11 9.93 -15.71
C TYR A 56 -0.62 9.56 -15.90
N PRO A 57 -0.27 8.80 -16.96
CA PRO A 57 1.09 8.32 -17.16
C PRO A 57 2.13 9.45 -17.28
N GLU A 58 1.73 10.63 -17.76
CA GLU A 58 2.58 11.81 -17.91
C GLU A 58 3.03 12.44 -16.58
N VAL A 59 2.30 12.19 -15.48
CA VAL A 59 2.64 12.70 -14.14
C VAL A 59 3.93 12.05 -13.62
N PHE A 60 4.28 10.87 -14.15
CA PHE A 60 5.43 10.08 -13.76
C PHE A 60 6.42 9.81 -14.90
N LEU A 61 6.27 10.47 -16.06
CA LEU A 61 7.18 10.33 -17.23
C LEU A 61 8.17 11.50 -17.39
N LYS A 62 8.56 12.20 -16.31
CA LYS A 62 9.63 13.23 -16.36
C LYS A 62 10.84 12.88 -15.50
#